data_AF-A0A9E3AG79-F1
#
_entry.id   AF-A0A9E3AG79-F1
#
_cell.length_a   1.000
_cell.length_b   1.000
_cell.length_c   1.000
_cell.angle_alpha   90.00
_cell.angle_beta   90.00
_cell.angle_gamma   90.00
#
_symmetry.space_group_name_H-M   'P 1'
#
loop_
_entity.id
_entity.type
_entity.pdbx_description
1 polymer ?
#
loop_
_entity_poly.entity_id
_entity_poly.type
_entity_poly.pdbx_seq_one_letter_code
_entity_poly.pdbx_strand_id
1 'polypeptide(L)' 'MNHKFRVFATADIGESLDLLRKRGYEVELYSKPDAPPKELIIEKIKAGIDGLITTLRDEVDAELFE' A
#
# COMPACT_ATOMS: atom_id res chain seq x y z
N MET A 1 20.98 -8.26 5.60
CA MET A 1 20.43 -7.61 4.39
C MET A 1 19.40 -6.60 4.85
N ASN A 2 19.65 -5.31 4.62
CA ASN A 2 18.80 -4.22 5.12
C ASN A 2 17.65 -3.96 4.14
N HIS A 3 16.79 -4.96 3.92
CA HIS A 3 15.62 -4.81 3.05
C HIS A 3 14.61 -3.92 3.77
N LYS A 4 14.40 -2.71 3.25
CA LYS A 4 13.30 -1.86 3.72
C LYS A 4 12.03 -2.41 3.09
N PHE A 5 11.12 -2.90 3.90
CA PHE A 5 9.81 -3.34 3.43
C PHE A 5 9.07 -2.17 2.78
N ARG A 6 8.62 -2.38 1.54
CA ARG A 6 7.88 -1.39 0.74
C ARG A 6 6.40 -1.62 0.94
N VAL A 7 5.70 -0.63 1.50
CA VAL A 7 4.29 -0.73 1.84
C VAL A 7 3.52 0.33 1.07
N PHE A 8 2.46 -0.07 0.39
CA PHE A 8 1.54 0.85 -0.26
C PHE A 8 0.25 0.96 0.54
N ALA A 9 -0.17 2.18 0.87
CA ALA A 9 -1.43 2.45 1.55
C ALA A 9 -2.42 3.13 0.60
N THR A 10 -3.60 2.52 0.41
CA THR A 10 -4.66 3.03 -0.47
C THR A 10 -5.41 4.22 0.14
N ALA A 11 -5.31 4.41 1.46
CA ALA A 11 -5.92 5.50 2.20
C ALA A 11 -5.03 5.98 3.37
N ASP A 12 -5.22 7.25 3.77
CA ASP A 12 -4.56 7.80 4.94
C ASP A 12 -5.23 7.28 6.23
N ILE A 13 -4.44 6.60 7.06
CA ILE A 13 -4.85 6.07 8.37
C ILE A 13 -4.17 6.81 9.54
N GLY A 14 -3.65 8.01 9.27
CA GLY A 14 -3.01 8.89 10.25
C GLY A 14 -1.71 8.34 10.83
N GLU A 15 -1.56 8.47 12.16
CA GLU A 15 -0.32 8.20 12.92
C GLU A 15 0.22 6.77 12.75
N SER A 16 -0.63 5.82 12.35
CA SER A 16 -0.22 4.45 12.06
C SER A 16 0.79 4.36 10.89
N LEU A 17 0.67 5.23 9.87
CA LEU A 17 1.64 5.28 8.77
C LEU A 17 2.99 5.86 9.24
N ASP A 18 2.94 6.82 10.16
CA ASP A 18 4.14 7.40 10.76
C ASP A 18 4.91 6.38 11.60
N LEU A 19 4.21 5.49 12.32
CA LEU A 19 4.82 4.37 13.03
C LEU A 19 5.60 3.44 12.09
N LEU A 20 5.03 3.10 10.93
CA LEU A 20 5.70 2.27 9.92
C LEU A 20 6.94 2.98 9.37
N ARG A 21 6.84 4.27 9.04
CA ARG A 21 7.98 5.08 8.59
C ARG A 21 9.09 5.14 9.64
N LYS A 22 8.75 5.35 10.91
CA LYS A 22 9.69 5.36 12.05
C LYS A 22 10.42 4.03 12.24
N ARG A 23 9.75 2.91 11.93
CA ARG A 23 10.37 1.57 11.96
C ARG A 23 11.27 1.28 10.74
N GLY A 24 11.34 2.20 9.77
CA GLY A 24 12.22 2.09 8.60
C GLY A 24 11.55 1.45 7.37
N TYR A 25 10.23 1.33 7.37
CA TYR A 25 9.47 0.88 6.21
C TYR A 25 9.38 2.01 5.17
N GLU A 26 9.43 1.65 3.89
CA GLU A 26 9.18 2.58 2.79
C GLU A 26 7.67 2.62 2.53
N VAL A 27 7.00 3.63 3.09
CA VAL A 27 5.53 3.75 3.02
C VAL A 27 5.13 4.77 1.98
N GLU A 28 4.51 4.30 0.90
CA GLU A 28 3.88 5.12 -0.11
C GLU A 28 2.38 5.23 0.17
N LEU A 29 1.83 6.45 0.06
CA LEU A 29 0.44 6.77 0.36
C LEU A 29 -0.27 7.30 -0.89
N TYR A 30 -1.40 6.69 -1.22
CA TYR A 30 -2.33 7.28 -2.18
C TYR A 30 -3.04 8.50 -1.56
N SER A 31 -2.75 9.69 -2.08
CA SER A 31 -3.15 10.96 -1.45
C SER A 31 -4.56 11.43 -1.78
N LYS A 32 -5.32 10.68 -2.60
CA LYS A 32 -6.68 11.07 -2.99
C LYS A 32 -7.71 10.50 -2.00
N PRO A 33 -8.85 11.20 -1.79
CA PRO A 33 -9.89 10.76 -0.87
C PRO A 33 -10.68 9.53 -1.37
N ASP A 34 -10.76 9.37 -2.69
CA ASP A 34 -11.34 8.19 -3.34
C ASP A 34 -10.41 6.98 -3.26
N ALA A 35 -10.96 5.78 -3.39
CA ALA A 35 -10.15 4.57 -3.51
C ALA A 35 -9.29 4.64 -4.80
N PRO A 36 -8.03 4.18 -4.76
CA PRO A 36 -7.24 4.04 -5.97
C PRO A 36 -7.91 3.08 -6.95
N PRO A 37 -7.80 3.31 -8.27
CA PRO A 37 -8.28 2.35 -9.24
C PRO A 37 -7.50 1.04 -9.09
N LYS A 38 -8.17 -0.10 -9.29
CA LYS A 38 -7.59 -1.44 -9.18
C LYS A 38 -6.29 -1.59 -9.99
N GLU A 39 -6.27 -1.04 -11.20
CA GLU A 39 -5.10 -1.03 -12.08
C GLU A 39 -3.86 -0.45 -11.39
N LEU A 40 -4.01 0.64 -10.63
CA LEU A 40 -2.89 1.25 -9.90
C LEU A 40 -2.38 0.33 -8.79
N ILE A 41 -3.28 -0.37 -8.09
CA ILE A 41 -2.90 -1.33 -7.04
C ILE A 41 -2.09 -2.48 -7.67
N ILE A 42 -2.56 -3.01 -8.81
CA ILE A 42 -1.87 -4.07 -9.55
C ILE A 42 -0.49 -3.60 -10.03
N GLU A 43 -0.38 -2.38 -10.54
CA GLU A 43 0.92 -1.80 -10.93
C GLU A 43 1.88 -1.72 -9.74
N LYS A 44 1.40 -1.36 -8.55
CA LYS A 44 2.23 -1.33 -7.33
C LYS A 44 2.65 -2.72 -6.87
N ILE A 45 1.76 -3.70 -6.94
CA ILE A 45 2.08 -5.11 -6.66
C ILE A 45 3.17 -5.60 -7.62
N LYS A 46 3.01 -5.36 -8.93
CA LYS A 46 4.02 -5.70 -9.95
C LYS A 46 5.34 -4.95 -9.77
N ALA A 47 5.30 -3.75 -9.19
CA ALA A 47 6.50 -2.98 -8.83
C ALA A 47 7.25 -3.53 -7.60
N GLY A 48 6.75 -4.62 -6.99
CA GLY A 48 7.41 -5.33 -5.89
C GLY A 48 7.24 -4.64 -4.55
N ILE A 49 6.01 -4.28 -4.18
CA ILE A 49 5.68 -3.94 -2.78
C ILE A 49 5.63 -5.20 -1.93
N ASP A 50 6.09 -5.11 -0.69
CA ASP A 50 6.06 -6.19 0.30
C ASP A 50 4.76 -6.20 1.12
N GLY A 51 4.00 -5.10 1.10
CA GLY A 51 2.77 -4.97 1.86
C GLY A 51 1.78 -4.00 1.23
N LEU A 52 0.50 -4.35 1.33
CA LEU A 52 -0.63 -3.53 0.90
C LEU A 52 -1.52 -3.23 2.10
N ILE A 53 -1.70 -1.96 2.42
CA ILE A 53 -2.68 -1.46 3.39
C ILE A 53 -3.86 -0.96 2.60
N THR A 54 -4.99 -1.62 2.77
CA THR A 54 -6.19 -1.38 1.98
C THR A 54 -7.40 -1.16 2.88
N THR A 55 -8.48 -0.60 2.33
CA THR A 55 -9.73 -0.38 3.06
C THR A 55 -10.83 -1.28 2.52
N LEU A 56 -11.99 -1.30 3.19
CA LEU A 56 -13.17 -2.05 2.71
C LEU A 56 -13.75 -1.52 1.39
N ARG A 57 -13.26 -0.38 0.89
CA ARG A 57 -13.70 0.22 -0.38
C ARG A 57 -12.93 -0.31 -1.58
N ASP A 58 -11.76 -0.89 -1.33
CA ASP A 58 -10.88 -1.43 -2.35
C ASP A 58 -11.33 -2.86 -2.70
N GLU A 59 -11.47 -3.16 -3.99
CA GLU A 59 -11.73 -4.52 -4.45
C GLU A 59 -10.44 -5.34 -4.34
N VAL A 60 -10.44 -6.30 -3.40
CA VAL A 60 -9.36 -7.25 -3.19
C VAL A 60 -9.84 -8.63 -3.63
N ASP A 61 -9.62 -8.95 -4.90
CA ASP A 61 -9.94 -10.22 -5.51
C ASP A 61 -8.68 -11.00 -5.92
N ALA A 62 -8.90 -12.19 -6.53
CA ALA A 62 -7.85 -13.12 -6.88
C ALA A 62 -6.75 -12.52 -7.77
N GLU A 63 -7.09 -11.55 -8.63
CA GLU A 63 -6.14 -10.91 -9.55
C GLU A 63 -5.01 -10.17 -8.81
N LEU A 64 -5.21 -9.75 -7.56
CA LEU A 64 -4.16 -9.09 -6.77
C LEU A 64 -3.10 -10.08 -6.26
N PHE A 65 -3.38 -11.38 -6.32
CA PHE A 65 -2.49 -12.44 -5.81
C PHE A 65 -1.76 -13.20 -6.93
N GLU A 66 -2.04 -12.89 -8.20
CA GLU A 66 -1.37 -13.47 -9.39
C GLU A 66 -0.17 -12.62 -9.85
#